data_AF-F0YSY5-F1
#
_entry.id   AF-F0YSY5-F1
#
_cell.length_a   1.000
_cell.length_b   1.000
_cell.length_c   1.000
_cell.angle_alpha   90.00
_cell.angle_beta   90.00
_cell.angle_gamma   90.00
#
_symmetry.space_group_name_H-M   'P 1'
#
loop_
_entity.id
_entity.type
_entity.pdbx_description
1 polymer ?
#
loop_
_entity_poly.entity_id
_entity_poly.type
_entity_poly.pdbx_seq_one_letter_code
_entity_poly.pdbx_strand_id
1 'polypeptide(L)'
;MPEMPEPSQKVLVREPLLSVIDSGDVAGLARLVRNDPTLDLAQPYDDFRTPSLAHRALELGHTHLLRCMLATRPELALAPGLHGASLTHLAARRGNVDAVSLLLRYVGRAALDAPDQLGWSPLHDAAMEGQFAAVRYVARRGADVGLETRDGQTAAELSRTSGCRDAVAIADWLEAVVRAGGVGPFLAAEKFPWVKLRWLAERRRAAPSLVYGPRWLALATFV
;
A
#
# COMPACT_ATOMS: atom_id res chain seq x y z
N MET A 1 9.34 -13.42 49.67
CA MET A 1 9.18 -12.80 48.34
C MET A 1 9.30 -13.93 47.34
N PRO A 2 8.18 -14.49 46.81
CA PRO A 2 8.29 -15.50 45.77
C PRO A 2 8.78 -14.81 44.50
N GLU A 3 9.80 -15.39 43.87
CA GLU A 3 10.33 -14.97 42.58
C GLU A 3 9.20 -14.93 41.54
N MET A 4 9.09 -13.81 40.84
CA MET A 4 8.23 -13.70 39.66
C MET A 4 8.75 -14.72 38.63
N PRO A 5 7.90 -15.62 38.08
CA PRO A 5 8.34 -16.50 37.02
C PRO A 5 8.77 -15.65 35.82
N GLU A 6 10.02 -15.83 35.38
CA GLU A 6 10.53 -15.31 34.11
C GLU A 6 9.49 -15.57 33.01
N PRO A 7 9.19 -14.59 32.13
CA PRO A 7 8.28 -14.83 31.03
C PRO A 7 8.92 -15.90 30.16
N SER A 8 8.39 -17.11 30.24
CA SER A 8 8.73 -18.21 29.35
C SER A 8 8.49 -17.71 27.93
N GLN A 9 9.57 -17.31 27.27
CA GLN A 9 9.56 -16.72 25.95
C GLN A 9 9.17 -17.83 24.98
N LYS A 10 7.86 -18.02 24.83
CA LYS A 10 7.28 -19.07 23.99
C LYS A 10 7.58 -18.67 22.55
N VAL A 11 8.67 -19.18 22.00
CA VAL A 11 9.01 -19.07 20.58
C VAL A 11 7.84 -19.66 19.78
N LEU A 12 7.07 -18.81 19.12
CA LEU A 12 5.93 -19.15 18.28
C LEU A 12 6.44 -19.61 16.90
N VAL A 13 7.45 -18.94 16.35
CA VAL A 13 8.05 -19.26 15.05
C VAL A 13 9.34 -20.04 15.24
N ARG A 14 9.29 -21.35 15.00
CA ARG A 14 10.48 -22.22 15.14
C ARG A 14 11.32 -22.25 13.86
N GLU A 15 12.60 -22.51 14.02
CA GLU A 15 13.46 -22.86 12.88
C GLU A 15 12.95 -24.15 12.21
N PRO A 16 13.04 -24.27 10.87
CA PRO A 16 13.68 -23.33 9.92
C PRO A 16 12.77 -22.20 9.40
N LEU A 17 11.50 -22.12 9.85
CA LEU A 17 10.54 -21.14 9.31
C LEU A 17 10.96 -19.71 9.62
N LEU A 18 11.49 -19.46 10.82
CA LEU A 18 11.97 -18.15 11.24
C LEU A 18 12.99 -17.58 10.26
N SER A 19 14.09 -18.32 10.02
CA SER A 19 15.12 -17.91 9.06
C SER A 19 14.57 -17.70 7.65
N VAL A 20 13.63 -18.53 7.20
CA VAL A 20 13.00 -18.39 5.88
C VAL A 20 12.21 -17.08 5.75
N ILE A 21 11.44 -16.69 6.77
CA ILE A 21 10.67 -15.44 6.76
C ILE A 21 11.62 -14.23 6.80
N ASP A 22 12.58 -14.22 7.72
CA ASP A 22 13.51 -13.09 7.91
C ASP A 22 14.51 -12.92 6.74
N SER A 23 14.86 -14.00 6.04
CA SER A 23 15.73 -13.93 4.85
C SER A 23 14.96 -13.72 3.53
N GLY A 24 13.65 -13.96 3.52
CA GLY A 24 12.86 -13.89 2.28
C GLY A 24 13.05 -15.09 1.36
N ASP A 25 13.53 -16.23 1.87
CA ASP A 25 13.83 -17.41 1.05
C ASP A 25 12.55 -18.09 0.53
N VAL A 26 12.14 -17.69 -0.68
CA VAL A 26 11.00 -18.27 -1.39
C VAL A 26 11.17 -19.77 -1.65
N ALA A 27 12.39 -20.21 -1.95
CA ALA A 27 12.66 -21.62 -2.25
C ALA A 27 12.65 -22.47 -0.96
N GLY A 28 13.18 -21.93 0.12
CA GLY A 28 13.06 -22.45 1.48
C GLY A 28 11.61 -22.64 1.87
N LEU A 29 10.78 -21.60 1.77
CA LEU A 29 9.36 -21.68 2.08
C LEU A 29 8.64 -22.75 1.26
N ALA A 30 8.86 -22.76 -0.06
CA ALA A 30 8.24 -23.75 -0.94
C ALA A 30 8.64 -25.20 -0.60
N ARG A 31 9.88 -25.42 -0.12
CA ARG A 31 10.31 -26.74 0.38
C ARG A 31 9.63 -27.10 1.70
N LEU A 32 9.52 -26.14 2.63
CA LEU A 32 8.86 -26.38 3.92
C LEU A 32 7.38 -26.72 3.75
N VAL A 33 6.66 -25.94 2.95
CA VAL A 33 5.25 -26.21 2.64
C VAL A 33 5.06 -27.57 1.97
N ARG A 34 5.98 -27.97 1.08
CA ARG A 34 5.90 -29.27 0.41
C ARG A 34 6.15 -30.44 1.36
N ASN A 35 7.07 -30.28 2.32
CA ASN A 35 7.44 -31.31 3.27
C ASN A 35 6.47 -31.39 4.46
N ASP A 36 5.88 -30.27 4.85
CA ASP A 36 4.93 -30.15 5.95
C ASP A 36 3.68 -29.36 5.50
N PRO A 37 2.62 -30.06 5.06
CA PRO A 37 1.35 -29.44 4.67
C PRO A 37 0.60 -28.81 5.86
N THR A 38 0.93 -29.22 7.10
CA THR A 38 0.27 -28.75 8.32
C THR A 38 0.87 -27.46 8.86
N LEU A 39 1.99 -27.01 8.29
CA LEU A 39 2.68 -25.77 8.63
C LEU A 39 1.70 -24.60 8.65
N ASP A 40 1.49 -23.98 9.80
CA ASP A 40 0.62 -22.82 9.93
C ASP A 40 1.35 -21.55 9.46
N LEU A 41 0.87 -20.94 8.38
CA LEU A 41 1.40 -19.67 7.87
C LEU A 41 0.62 -18.45 8.38
N ALA A 42 -0.54 -18.68 9.02
CA ALA A 42 -1.38 -17.64 9.61
C ALA A 42 -0.96 -17.28 11.04
N GLN A 43 -0.05 -18.06 11.63
CA GLN A 43 0.45 -17.82 12.98
C GLN A 43 1.08 -16.43 13.17
N PRO A 44 1.00 -15.84 14.38
CA PRO A 44 1.70 -14.61 14.72
C PRO A 44 3.21 -14.78 14.70
N TYR A 45 3.92 -13.67 14.57
CA TYR A 45 5.37 -13.63 14.66
C TYR A 45 5.84 -13.41 16.12
N ASP A 46 7.11 -13.70 16.39
CA ASP A 46 7.69 -13.73 17.74
C ASP A 46 7.94 -12.36 18.39
N ASP A 47 7.84 -11.26 17.64
CA ASP A 47 8.19 -9.92 18.14
C ASP A 47 7.07 -9.23 18.94
N PHE A 48 5.96 -9.93 19.20
CA PHE A 48 4.72 -9.45 19.84
C PHE A 48 4.06 -8.24 19.16
N ARG A 49 4.59 -7.78 18.03
CA ARG A 49 4.14 -6.60 17.30
C ARG A 49 3.59 -6.98 15.94
N THR A 50 4.14 -7.99 15.29
CA THR A 50 3.68 -8.43 13.99
C THR A 50 2.64 -9.55 14.12
N PRO A 51 1.40 -9.29 13.67
CA PRO A 51 0.25 -10.15 13.96
C PRO A 51 0.22 -11.42 13.13
N SER A 52 1.00 -11.51 12.04
CA SER A 52 1.13 -12.71 11.22
C SER A 52 2.47 -12.73 10.48
N LEU A 53 2.91 -13.91 10.05
CA LEU A 53 4.07 -14.06 9.17
C LEU A 53 3.98 -13.22 7.87
N ALA A 54 2.77 -13.08 7.29
CA ALA A 54 2.56 -12.32 6.07
C ALA A 54 2.79 -10.81 6.26
N HIS A 55 2.40 -10.28 7.43
CA HIS A 55 2.69 -8.90 7.82
C HIS A 55 4.20 -8.69 7.96
N ARG A 56 4.91 -9.61 8.63
CA ARG A 56 6.37 -9.54 8.76
C ARG A 56 7.08 -9.55 7.40
N ALA A 57 6.64 -10.42 6.48
CA ALA A 57 7.17 -10.45 5.12
C ALA A 57 6.99 -9.09 4.39
N LEU A 58 5.86 -8.40 4.58
CA LEU A 58 5.65 -7.06 4.01
C LEU A 58 6.49 -5.99 4.68
N GLU A 59 6.65 -6.03 6.00
CA GLU A 59 7.50 -5.08 6.73
C GLU A 59 8.94 -5.12 6.27
N LEU A 60 9.44 -6.33 5.96
CA LEU A 60 10.77 -6.56 5.40
C LEU A 60 10.86 -6.28 3.89
N GLY A 61 9.74 -6.02 3.21
CA GLY A 61 9.69 -5.78 1.76
C GLY A 61 9.79 -7.05 0.91
N HIS A 62 9.56 -8.22 1.49
CA HIS A 62 9.67 -9.52 0.82
C HIS A 62 8.41 -9.84 -0.01
N THR A 63 8.13 -9.02 -1.04
CA THR A 63 6.92 -9.16 -1.89
C THR A 63 6.84 -10.53 -2.58
N HIS A 64 7.98 -11.09 -2.99
CA HIS A 64 8.03 -12.43 -3.62
C HIS A 64 7.71 -13.55 -2.63
N LEU A 65 8.15 -13.43 -1.38
CA LEU A 65 7.81 -14.35 -0.32
C LEU A 65 6.31 -14.29 -0.02
N LEU A 66 5.75 -13.08 0.14
CA LEU A 66 4.31 -12.89 0.31
C LEU A 66 3.54 -13.53 -0.85
N ARG A 67 3.97 -13.34 -2.10
CA ARG A 67 3.33 -13.97 -3.26
C ARG A 67 3.31 -15.50 -3.15
N CYS A 68 4.38 -16.11 -2.67
CA CYS A 68 4.45 -17.55 -2.45
C CYS A 68 3.51 -18.00 -1.33
N MET A 69 3.44 -17.25 -0.23
CA MET A 69 2.51 -17.51 0.88
C MET A 69 1.06 -17.44 0.41
N LEU A 70 0.65 -16.38 -0.31
CA LEU A 70 -0.71 -16.21 -0.82
C LEU A 70 -1.07 -17.24 -1.90
N ALA A 71 -0.10 -17.68 -2.71
CA ALA A 71 -0.32 -18.76 -3.67
C ALA A 71 -0.57 -20.11 -3.00
N THR A 72 0.00 -20.32 -1.80
CA THR A 72 -0.20 -21.53 -1.00
C THR A 72 -1.51 -21.45 -0.22
N ARG A 73 -1.77 -20.28 0.41
CA ARG A 73 -2.94 -20.01 1.24
C ARG A 73 -3.51 -18.62 0.94
N PRO A 74 -4.47 -18.52 0.01
CA PRO A 74 -5.11 -17.25 -0.37
C PRO A 74 -5.76 -16.50 0.81
N GLU A 75 -6.26 -17.24 1.80
CA GLU A 75 -6.90 -16.71 3.01
C GLU A 75 -6.01 -15.77 3.82
N LEU A 76 -4.68 -15.91 3.71
CA LEU A 76 -3.71 -15.03 4.36
C LEU A 76 -3.83 -13.57 3.88
N ALA A 77 -4.39 -13.33 2.69
CA ALA A 77 -4.59 -11.98 2.16
C ALA A 77 -5.57 -11.15 3.01
N LEU A 78 -6.43 -11.82 3.78
CA LEU A 78 -7.41 -11.22 4.69
C LEU A 78 -6.97 -11.23 6.15
N ALA A 79 -5.72 -11.63 6.43
CA ALA A 79 -5.21 -11.68 7.80
C ALA A 79 -5.34 -10.29 8.47
N PRO A 80 -6.01 -10.19 9.63
CA PRO A 80 -6.14 -8.94 10.34
C PRO A 80 -4.79 -8.54 10.93
N GLY A 81 -4.41 -7.28 10.76
CA GLY A 81 -3.24 -6.71 11.39
C GLY A 81 -3.54 -6.08 12.75
N LEU A 82 -2.54 -5.39 13.31
CA LEU A 82 -2.74 -4.60 14.51
C LEU A 82 -3.74 -3.48 14.24
N HIS A 83 -4.58 -3.18 15.24
CA HIS A 83 -5.63 -2.16 15.11
C HIS A 83 -6.58 -2.38 13.92
N GLY A 84 -6.73 -3.62 13.43
CA GLY A 84 -7.57 -3.95 12.29
C GLY A 84 -6.98 -3.52 10.92
N ALA A 85 -5.75 -3.02 10.88
CA ALA A 85 -5.08 -2.68 9.62
C ALA A 85 -4.83 -3.95 8.79
N SER A 86 -5.29 -3.98 7.54
CA SER A 86 -5.06 -5.13 6.65
C SER A 86 -3.64 -5.13 6.05
N LEU A 87 -3.25 -6.22 5.39
CA LEU A 87 -1.99 -6.26 4.62
C LEU A 87 -1.90 -5.11 3.59
N THR A 88 -3.02 -4.65 3.05
CA THR A 88 -3.05 -3.53 2.09
C THR A 88 -2.68 -2.21 2.74
N HIS A 89 -3.08 -1.98 4.00
CA HIS A 89 -2.67 -0.80 4.78
C HIS A 89 -1.16 -0.77 4.89
N LEU A 90 -0.56 -1.87 5.34
CA LEU A 90 0.89 -1.97 5.49
C LEU A 90 1.64 -1.81 4.15
N ALA A 91 1.14 -2.45 3.07
CA ALA A 91 1.73 -2.32 1.75
C ALA A 91 1.69 -0.87 1.23
N ALA A 92 0.56 -0.17 1.45
CA ALA A 92 0.38 1.22 1.05
C ALA A 92 1.24 2.18 1.89
N ARG A 93 1.28 1.97 3.22
CA ARG A 93 2.16 2.67 4.18
C ARG A 93 3.63 2.59 3.78
N ARG A 94 4.09 1.44 3.31
CA ARG A 94 5.47 1.21 2.85
C ARG A 94 5.75 1.68 1.43
N GLY A 95 4.74 2.14 0.68
CA GLY A 95 4.88 2.51 -0.71
C GLY A 95 5.08 1.34 -1.67
N ASN A 96 4.82 0.10 -1.22
CA ASN A 96 5.08 -1.11 -2.00
C ASN A 96 3.93 -1.38 -2.98
N VAL A 97 3.99 -0.71 -4.14
CA VAL A 97 2.99 -0.79 -5.21
C VAL A 97 2.79 -2.24 -5.69
N ASP A 98 3.86 -3.04 -5.74
CA ASP A 98 3.79 -4.43 -6.17
C ASP A 98 3.04 -5.31 -5.18
N ALA A 99 3.20 -5.07 -3.88
CA ALA A 99 2.41 -5.73 -2.84
C ALA A 99 0.93 -5.32 -2.89
N VAL A 100 0.64 -4.02 -3.07
CA VAL A 100 -0.75 -3.56 -3.24
C VAL A 100 -1.39 -4.22 -4.46
N SER A 101 -0.68 -4.23 -5.59
CA SER A 101 -1.04 -4.91 -6.84
C SER A 101 -1.34 -6.40 -6.64
N LEU A 102 -0.50 -7.09 -5.86
CA LEU A 102 -0.66 -8.49 -5.52
C LEU A 102 -1.94 -8.71 -4.70
N LEU A 103 -2.12 -7.97 -3.61
CA LEU A 103 -3.25 -8.11 -2.69
C LEU A 103 -4.60 -7.84 -3.37
N LEU A 104 -4.64 -6.86 -4.26
CA LEU A 104 -5.79 -6.57 -5.14
C LEU A 104 -6.26 -7.79 -5.95
N ARG A 105 -5.35 -8.70 -6.34
CA ARG A 105 -5.73 -9.91 -7.09
C ARG A 105 -6.42 -10.97 -6.23
N TYR A 106 -6.14 -10.98 -4.93
CA TYR A 106 -6.69 -11.95 -3.98
C TYR A 106 -7.93 -11.42 -3.26
N VAL A 107 -7.92 -10.15 -2.85
CA VAL A 107 -8.99 -9.52 -2.05
C VAL A 107 -9.96 -8.72 -2.94
N GLY A 108 -9.54 -8.34 -4.15
CA GLY A 108 -10.33 -7.50 -5.04
C GLY A 108 -10.35 -6.03 -4.61
N ARG A 109 -11.35 -5.28 -5.10
CA ARG A 109 -11.48 -3.84 -4.86
C ARG A 109 -11.69 -3.49 -3.38
N ALA A 110 -12.31 -4.39 -2.61
CA ALA A 110 -12.54 -4.20 -1.18
C ALA A 110 -11.25 -3.94 -0.40
N ALA A 111 -10.09 -4.40 -0.88
CA ALA A 111 -8.81 -4.10 -0.26
C ALA A 111 -8.43 -2.62 -0.28
N LEU A 112 -8.93 -1.82 -1.22
CA LEU A 112 -8.54 -0.41 -1.40
C LEU A 112 -9.20 0.54 -0.41
N ASP A 113 -10.42 0.20 0.00
CA ASP A 113 -11.29 1.03 0.84
C ASP A 113 -11.57 0.36 2.19
N ALA A 114 -10.83 -0.70 2.52
CA ALA A 114 -10.97 -1.42 3.78
C ALA A 114 -10.66 -0.46 4.95
N PRO A 115 -11.58 -0.25 5.91
CA PRO A 115 -11.33 0.60 7.06
C PRO A 115 -10.62 -0.17 8.18
N ASP A 116 -9.64 0.45 8.84
CA ASP A 116 -9.08 -0.03 10.10
C ASP A 116 -9.94 0.42 11.32
N GLN A 117 -9.45 0.17 12.54
CA GLN A 117 -10.15 0.58 13.77
C GLN A 117 -10.23 2.09 13.98
N LEU A 118 -9.52 2.92 13.22
CA LEU A 118 -9.63 4.38 13.25
C LEU A 118 -10.40 4.92 12.03
N GLY A 119 -10.93 4.03 11.18
CA GLY A 119 -11.55 4.40 9.91
C GLY A 119 -10.54 4.84 8.86
N TRP A 120 -9.26 4.56 9.06
CA TRP A 120 -8.23 4.79 8.05
C TRP A 120 -8.38 3.77 6.95
N SER A 121 -8.00 4.18 5.75
CA SER A 121 -7.95 3.33 4.56
C SER A 121 -6.49 3.22 4.13
N PRO A 122 -6.13 2.26 3.27
CA PRO A 122 -4.78 2.19 2.72
C PRO A 122 -4.31 3.49 2.06
N LEU A 123 -5.24 4.28 1.51
CA LEU A 123 -4.91 5.59 0.94
C LEU A 123 -4.51 6.60 2.02
N HIS A 124 -5.18 6.60 3.18
CA HIS A 124 -4.81 7.42 4.34
C HIS A 124 -3.38 7.10 4.80
N ASP A 125 -3.04 5.82 4.95
CA ASP A 125 -1.68 5.38 5.31
C ASP A 125 -0.63 5.82 4.29
N ALA A 126 -0.88 5.60 3.00
CA ALA A 126 0.06 6.00 1.95
C ALA A 126 0.25 7.52 1.90
N ALA A 127 -0.82 8.29 2.13
CA ALA A 127 -0.77 9.74 2.09
C ALA A 127 -0.04 10.31 3.32
N MET A 128 -0.28 9.75 4.50
CA MET A 128 0.39 10.15 5.75
C MET A 128 1.90 9.84 5.71
N GLU A 129 2.31 8.69 5.16
CA GLU A 129 3.73 8.36 5.01
C GLU A 129 4.41 9.02 3.80
N GLY A 130 3.69 9.83 3.02
CA GLY A 130 4.26 10.51 1.86
C GLY A 130 4.56 9.60 0.66
N GLN A 131 3.94 8.41 0.59
CA GLN A 131 4.18 7.42 -0.46
C GLN A 131 3.42 7.76 -1.75
N PHE A 132 3.86 8.82 -2.45
CA PHE A 132 3.12 9.36 -3.59
C PHE A 132 2.86 8.34 -4.71
N ALA A 133 3.79 7.42 -4.96
CA ALA A 133 3.62 6.35 -5.94
C ALA A 133 2.47 5.40 -5.56
N ALA A 134 2.36 5.02 -4.28
CA ALA A 134 1.27 4.20 -3.78
C ALA A 134 -0.06 4.96 -3.79
N VAL A 135 -0.08 6.24 -3.39
CA VAL A 135 -1.28 7.10 -3.46
C VAL A 135 -1.83 7.12 -4.89
N ARG A 136 -0.98 7.43 -5.88
CA ARG A 136 -1.38 7.46 -7.29
C ARG A 136 -1.88 6.09 -7.76
N TYR A 137 -1.20 5.01 -7.38
CA TYR A 137 -1.58 3.67 -7.79
C TYR A 137 -2.94 3.25 -7.21
N VAL A 138 -3.13 3.41 -5.90
CA VAL A 138 -4.36 3.05 -5.18
C VAL A 138 -5.56 3.82 -5.74
N ALA A 139 -5.43 5.15 -5.89
CA ALA A 139 -6.47 5.99 -6.49
C ALA A 139 -6.78 5.58 -7.94
N ARG A 140 -5.76 5.22 -8.75
CA ARG A 140 -5.96 4.70 -10.12
C ARG A 140 -6.72 3.38 -10.19
N ARG A 141 -6.62 2.56 -9.14
CA ARG A 141 -7.37 1.30 -9.02
C ARG A 141 -8.80 1.51 -8.55
N GLY A 142 -9.22 2.76 -8.34
CA GLY A 142 -10.59 3.12 -8.01
C GLY A 142 -10.88 3.15 -6.51
N ALA A 143 -9.85 3.37 -5.69
CA ALA A 143 -10.04 3.72 -4.28
C ALA A 143 -10.82 5.04 -4.17
N ASP A 144 -11.65 5.14 -3.15
CA ASP A 144 -12.35 6.38 -2.85
C ASP A 144 -11.39 7.36 -2.13
N VAL A 145 -11.04 8.43 -2.84
CA VAL A 145 -10.12 9.46 -2.37
C VAL A 145 -10.77 10.45 -1.40
N GLY A 146 -12.10 10.45 -1.31
CA GLY A 146 -12.89 11.32 -0.44
C GLY A 146 -13.30 10.66 0.88
N LEU A 147 -12.81 9.45 1.17
CA LEU A 147 -13.07 8.81 2.45
C LEU A 147 -12.51 9.67 3.58
N GLU A 148 -13.27 9.73 4.67
CA GLU A 148 -12.90 10.41 5.89
C GLU A 148 -12.59 9.36 6.97
N THR A 149 -11.56 9.64 7.78
CA THR A 149 -11.31 8.90 9.01
C THR A 149 -12.40 9.18 10.05
N ARG A 150 -12.35 8.49 11.20
CA ARG A 150 -13.28 8.79 12.31
C ARG A 150 -13.16 10.20 12.87
N ASP A 151 -12.02 10.84 12.66
CA ASP A 151 -11.78 12.23 13.07
C ASP A 151 -12.23 13.24 11.99
N GLY A 152 -12.87 12.75 10.90
CA GLY A 152 -13.34 13.58 9.80
C GLY A 152 -12.24 14.07 8.87
N GLN A 153 -11.07 13.42 8.87
CA GLN A 153 -9.93 13.83 8.06
C GLN A 153 -9.84 13.01 6.78
N THR A 154 -9.60 13.68 5.65
CA THR A 154 -9.34 13.04 4.37
C THR A 154 -7.85 12.71 4.20
N ALA A 155 -7.52 11.81 3.27
CA ALA A 155 -6.12 11.50 2.93
C ALA A 155 -5.31 12.74 2.51
N ALA A 156 -5.94 13.72 1.85
CA ALA A 156 -5.31 14.98 1.49
C ALA A 156 -4.92 15.79 2.72
N GLU A 157 -5.83 15.93 3.70
CA GLU A 157 -5.58 16.66 4.94
C GLU A 157 -4.51 15.98 5.79
N LEU A 158 -4.58 14.65 5.95
CA LEU A 158 -3.55 13.88 6.65
C LEU A 158 -2.17 14.08 6.02
N SER A 159 -2.08 14.05 4.68
CA SER A 159 -0.81 14.29 4.01
C SER A 159 -0.23 15.67 4.32
N ARG A 160 -1.05 16.72 4.47
CA ARG A 160 -0.56 18.06 4.85
C ARG A 160 -0.03 18.14 6.26
N THR A 161 -0.66 17.41 7.18
CA THR A 161 -0.20 17.32 8.57
C THR A 161 1.02 16.41 8.72
N SER A 162 1.30 15.58 7.72
CA SER A 162 2.51 14.76 7.71
C SER A 162 3.77 15.61 7.56
N GLY A 163 4.86 15.16 8.20
CA GLY A 163 6.18 15.77 8.03
C GLY A 163 6.88 15.40 6.71
N CYS A 164 6.17 14.79 5.76
CA CYS A 164 6.76 14.27 4.54
C CYS A 164 7.04 15.37 3.50
N ARG A 165 8.14 15.23 2.76
CA ARG A 165 8.54 16.24 1.76
C ARG A 165 7.51 16.41 0.63
N ASP A 166 6.83 15.33 0.27
CA ASP A 166 5.83 15.30 -0.79
C ASP A 166 4.40 15.56 -0.28
N ALA A 167 4.24 15.91 1.00
CA ALA A 167 2.95 16.19 1.66
C ALA A 167 2.04 17.11 0.83
N VAL A 168 2.57 18.28 0.44
CA VAL A 168 1.82 19.29 -0.32
C VAL A 168 1.45 18.77 -1.71
N ALA A 169 2.38 18.08 -2.38
CA ALA A 169 2.14 17.53 -3.71
C ALA A 169 1.08 16.42 -3.70
N ILE A 170 1.06 15.58 -2.67
CA ILE A 170 0.05 14.54 -2.46
C ILE A 170 -1.32 15.19 -2.21
N ALA A 171 -1.39 16.16 -1.30
CA ALA A 171 -2.64 16.86 -0.98
C ALA A 171 -3.23 17.55 -2.21
N ASP A 172 -2.42 18.35 -2.91
CA ASP A 172 -2.86 19.09 -4.09
C ASP A 172 -3.33 18.14 -5.21
N TRP A 173 -2.64 17.01 -5.37
CA TRP A 173 -3.04 15.99 -6.34
C TRP A 173 -4.36 15.32 -5.95
N LEU A 174 -4.54 14.90 -4.69
CA LEU A 174 -5.77 14.28 -4.21
C LEU A 174 -6.97 15.23 -4.33
N GLU A 175 -6.79 16.50 -3.98
CA GLU A 175 -7.84 17.52 -4.17
C GLU A 175 -8.17 17.76 -5.64
N ALA A 176 -7.15 17.76 -6.51
CA ALA A 176 -7.38 17.85 -7.94
C ALA A 176 -8.18 16.64 -8.46
N VAL A 177 -7.92 15.44 -7.94
CA VAL A 177 -8.69 14.22 -8.26
C VAL A 177 -10.14 14.33 -7.78
N VAL A 178 -10.37 14.79 -6.55
CA VAL A 178 -11.72 15.03 -6.01
C VAL A 178 -12.48 16.05 -6.86
N ARG A 179 -11.86 17.20 -7.15
CA ARG A 179 -12.45 18.27 -7.98
C ARG A 179 -12.80 17.81 -9.40
N ALA A 180 -11.99 16.91 -9.95
CA ALA A 180 -12.20 16.33 -11.27
C ALA A 180 -13.26 15.22 -11.30
N GLY A 181 -13.82 14.82 -10.14
CA GLY A 181 -14.75 13.69 -10.04
C GLY A 181 -14.08 12.33 -10.25
N GLY A 182 -12.77 12.24 -10.03
CA GLY A 182 -12.00 11.01 -10.12
C GLY A 182 -10.70 11.13 -10.92
N VAL A 183 -9.99 10.00 -11.01
CA VAL A 183 -8.66 9.91 -11.64
C VAL A 183 -8.68 9.91 -13.18
N GLY A 184 -9.84 9.79 -13.80
CA GLY A 184 -10.02 9.65 -15.26
C GLY A 184 -9.29 10.72 -16.09
N PRO A 185 -9.44 12.02 -15.78
CA PRO A 185 -8.74 13.10 -16.48
C PRO A 185 -7.21 13.00 -16.40
N PHE A 186 -6.69 12.47 -15.29
CA PHE A 186 -5.24 12.31 -15.05
C PHE A 186 -4.66 11.06 -15.74
N LEU A 187 -5.49 10.08 -16.10
CA LEU A 187 -5.09 8.88 -16.85
C LEU A 187 -5.01 9.13 -18.36
N ALA A 188 -5.85 10.03 -18.89
CA ALA A 188 -5.83 10.42 -20.30
C ALA A 188 -4.52 11.14 -20.67
N ALA A 189 -4.02 11.99 -19.77
CA ALA A 189 -2.79 12.77 -19.98
C ALA A 189 -1.53 11.90 -20.15
N GLU A 190 -1.44 10.73 -19.51
CA GLU A 190 -0.30 9.80 -19.66
C GLU A 190 -0.30 9.03 -20.99
N LYS A 191 -1.49 8.79 -21.58
CA LYS A 191 -1.60 8.11 -22.88
C LYS A 191 -1.26 9.02 -24.06
N PHE A 192 -1.23 10.33 -23.86
CA PHE A 192 -0.81 11.27 -24.90
C PHE A 192 0.72 11.39 -24.88
N PRO A 193 1.43 11.00 -25.96
CA PRO A 193 2.87 11.16 -26.02
C PRO A 193 3.23 12.62 -25.81
N TRP A 194 4.08 12.90 -24.82
CA TRP A 194 4.59 14.24 -24.50
C TRP A 194 5.12 15.00 -25.72
N VAL A 195 5.67 14.26 -26.69
CA VAL A 195 6.14 14.78 -27.97
C VAL A 195 5.00 15.41 -28.79
N LYS A 196 3.80 14.82 -28.77
CA LYS A 196 2.63 15.32 -29.50
C LYS A 196 2.02 16.55 -28.82
N LEU A 197 2.03 16.60 -27.48
CA LEU A 197 1.62 17.79 -26.72
C LEU A 197 2.54 18.98 -26.98
N ARG A 198 3.86 18.76 -26.91
CA ARG A 198 4.86 19.77 -27.26
C ARG A 198 4.68 20.27 -28.69
N TRP A 199 4.51 19.36 -29.65
CA TRP A 199 4.27 19.71 -31.05
C TRP A 199 2.98 20.52 -31.27
N LEU A 200 1.89 20.18 -30.57
CA LEU A 200 0.61 20.91 -30.67
C LEU A 200 0.68 22.31 -30.05
N ALA A 201 1.37 22.44 -28.91
CA ALA A 201 1.60 23.70 -28.22
C ALA A 201 2.51 24.64 -29.04
N GLU A 202 3.61 24.12 -29.60
CA GLU A 202 4.53 24.88 -30.48
C GLU A 202 3.81 25.43 -31.73
N ARG A 203 2.76 24.75 -32.20
CA ARG A 203 1.96 25.19 -33.35
C ARG A 203 0.71 26.00 -32.99
N ARG A 204 0.51 26.36 -31.72
CA ARG A 204 -0.71 27.02 -31.20
C ARG A 204 -2.02 26.32 -31.62
N ARG A 205 -1.98 24.99 -31.79
CA ARG A 205 -3.13 24.17 -32.18
C ARG A 205 -3.92 23.62 -30.98
N ALA A 206 -3.40 23.79 -29.78
CA ALA A 206 -4.09 23.57 -28.52
C ALA A 206 -3.54 24.59 -27.51
N ALA A 207 -4.39 25.09 -26.62
CA ALA A 207 -3.99 25.92 -25.49
C ALA A 207 -4.08 25.10 -24.20
N PRO A 208 -3.10 24.23 -23.90
CA PRO A 208 -3.10 23.52 -22.64
C PRO A 208 -2.96 24.55 -21.51
N SER A 209 -3.90 24.56 -20.57
CA SER A 209 -3.71 25.22 -19.27
C SER A 209 -2.63 24.45 -18.51
N LEU A 210 -1.37 24.78 -18.79
CA LEU A 210 -0.18 24.22 -18.17
C LEU A 210 -0.15 24.60 -16.69
N VAL A 211 -0.59 23.68 -15.84
CA VAL A 211 -0.29 23.76 -14.40
C VAL A 211 1.13 23.22 -14.21
N TYR A 212 2.09 24.11 -13.97
CA TYR A 212 3.48 23.76 -13.66
C TYR A 212 3.59 23.32 -12.19
N GLY A 213 3.78 22.02 -11.96
CA GLY A 213 4.26 21.46 -10.68
C GLY A 213 5.68 20.87 -10.82
N PRO A 214 6.42 20.62 -9.72
CA PRO A 214 7.86 20.44 -9.74
C PRO A 214 8.31 19.29 -10.64
N ARG A 215 9.00 19.66 -11.72
CA ARG A 215 9.82 18.89 -12.69
C ARG A 215 9.21 17.66 -13.39
N TRP A 216 8.08 17.10 -12.98
CA TRP A 216 7.48 15.90 -13.61
C TRP A 216 5.95 15.91 -13.75
N LEU A 217 5.28 16.99 -13.35
CA LEU A 217 3.84 17.18 -13.52
C LEU A 217 3.59 18.35 -14.47
N ALA A 218 3.35 18.05 -15.74
CA ALA A 218 2.56 18.95 -16.59
C ALA A 218 1.27 18.22 -16.95
N LEU A 219 0.20 18.63 -16.28
CA LEU A 219 -1.15 18.25 -16.66
C LEU A 219 -1.58 19.19 -17.78
N ALA A 220 -1.71 18.65 -18.98
CA ALA A 220 -2.41 19.33 -20.06
C ALA A 220 -3.88 18.95 -19.97
N THR A 221 -4.72 19.85 -19.45
CA THR A 221 -6.16 19.77 -19.68
C THR A 221 -6.48 20.46 -21.00
N PHE A 222 -7.31 19.82 -21.82
CA PHE A 222 -7.83 20.37 -23.07
C PHE A 222 -9.25 20.88 -22.80
N VAL A 223 -9.55 22.11 -23.20
CA VAL A 223 -10.92 22.62 -23.38
C VAL A 223 -11.34 22.34 -24.83
#